data_AF-A0A8J6F1K2-F1
#
_entry.id   AF-A0A8J6F1K2-F1
#
_cell.length_a   1.000
_cell.length_b   1.000
_cell.length_c   1.000
_cell.angle_alpha   90.00
_cell.angle_beta   90.00
_cell.angle_gamma   90.00
#
_symmetry.space_group_name_H-M   'P 1'
#
loop_
_entity.id
_entity.type
_entity.pdbx_description
1 polymer ?
#
loop_
_entity_poly.entity_id
_entity_poly.type
_entity_poly.pdbx_seq_one_letter_code
_entity_poly.pdbx_strand_id
1 'polypeptide(L)'
;MGYANKAIDGVKETNYHKGSCSHTNIEKDSWWQVDLKHMYKITNVVLTNRRDCCSERLLHAEIRIGNSPDNNNQVCGTVTSVADASLPFCCNGMLGRYVSVVIPRQLAMVTLCEVEIYGDLVTDEYKVCW
;
A
#
# COMPACT_ATOMS: atom_id res chain seq x y z
N MET A 1 -1.41 -9.32 -16.41
CA MET A 1 -2.17 -8.53 -15.44
C MET A 1 -2.37 -9.38 -14.19
N GLY A 2 -2.03 -8.86 -13.00
CA GLY A 2 -2.30 -9.52 -11.72
C GLY A 2 -3.47 -8.83 -11.03
N TYR A 3 -4.31 -9.57 -10.31
CA TYR A 3 -5.46 -8.98 -9.61
C TYR A 3 -5.01 -8.18 -8.39
N ALA A 4 -5.66 -7.04 -8.12
CA ALA A 4 -5.30 -6.15 -7.01
C ALA A 4 -5.45 -6.83 -5.63
N ASN A 5 -6.43 -7.73 -5.47
CA ASN A 5 -6.68 -8.42 -4.20
C ASN A 5 -5.55 -9.38 -3.79
N LYS A 6 -4.62 -9.70 -4.70
CA LYS A 6 -3.45 -10.52 -4.39
C LYS A 6 -2.48 -9.87 -3.42
N ALA A 7 -2.50 -8.54 -3.30
CA ALA A 7 -1.67 -7.84 -2.34
C ALA A 7 -2.27 -7.82 -0.91
N ILE A 8 -3.44 -8.43 -0.69
CA ILE A 8 -4.11 -8.47 0.62
C ILE A 8 -4.73 -9.87 0.84
N ASP A 9 -4.10 -10.90 0.29
CA ASP A 9 -4.61 -12.28 0.39
C ASP A 9 -3.99 -13.08 1.55
N GLY A 10 -3.10 -12.46 2.32
CA GLY A 10 -2.47 -13.05 3.51
C GLY A 10 -1.20 -13.84 3.19
N VAL A 11 -0.73 -13.87 1.94
CA VAL A 11 0.37 -14.73 1.50
C VAL A 11 1.55 -13.91 0.98
N LYS A 12 2.64 -13.89 1.75
CA LYS A 12 3.86 -13.11 1.46
C LYS A 12 4.80 -13.77 0.44
N GLU A 13 4.27 -14.55 -0.49
CA GLU A 13 5.08 -15.22 -1.51
C GLU A 13 5.61 -14.20 -2.51
N THR A 14 6.94 -14.09 -2.58
CA THR A 14 7.64 -13.03 -3.33
C THR A 14 7.89 -13.38 -4.80
N ASN A 15 7.67 -14.63 -5.20
CA ASN A 15 7.76 -15.07 -6.58
C ASN A 15 6.43 -14.83 -7.29
N TYR A 16 6.43 -13.90 -8.24
CA TYR A 16 5.23 -13.54 -9.02
C TYR A 16 4.55 -14.74 -9.68
N HIS A 17 5.32 -15.72 -10.16
CA HIS A 17 4.80 -16.90 -10.85
C HIS A 17 4.06 -17.88 -9.94
N LYS A 18 4.12 -17.69 -8.61
CA LYS A 18 3.32 -18.44 -7.63
C LYS A 18 1.90 -17.88 -7.46
N GLY A 19 1.57 -16.75 -8.09
CA GLY A 19 0.21 -16.24 -8.18
C GLY A 19 -0.30 -15.49 -6.95
N SER A 20 0.61 -15.00 -6.10
CA SER A 20 0.29 -14.22 -4.89
C SER A 20 0.67 -12.75 -4.99
N CYS A 21 1.06 -12.24 -6.16
CA CYS A 21 1.39 -10.83 -6.31
C CYS A 21 0.40 -10.12 -7.24
N SER A 22 -0.03 -8.92 -6.82
CA SER A 22 -0.74 -7.97 -7.66
C SER A 22 0.21 -7.36 -8.70
N HIS A 23 -0.32 -6.92 -9.83
CA HIS A 23 0.50 -6.37 -10.91
C HIS A 23 -0.31 -5.51 -11.87
N THR A 24 0.03 -4.22 -11.98
CA THR A 24 -0.58 -3.27 -12.92
C THR A 24 -0.03 -3.41 -14.33
N ASN A 25 -0.62 -2.70 -15.31
CA ASN A 25 0.08 -2.39 -16.56
C ASN A 25 1.17 -1.33 -16.31
N ILE A 26 1.99 -1.09 -17.32
CA ILE A 26 2.88 0.07 -17.35
C ILE A 26 2.03 1.29 -17.70
N GLU A 27 1.83 2.17 -16.73
CA GLU A 27 0.98 3.35 -16.85
C GLU A 27 1.64 4.53 -16.14
N LYS A 28 1.22 5.75 -16.51
CA LYS A 28 1.70 6.94 -15.82
C LYS A 28 1.00 7.02 -14.47
N ASP A 29 1.76 7.33 -13.42
CA ASP A 29 1.22 7.47 -12.07
C ASP A 29 0.54 6.16 -11.58
N SER A 30 1.08 5.01 -11.98
CA SER A 30 0.53 3.68 -11.66
C SER A 30 0.34 3.49 -10.15
N TRP A 31 -0.76 2.87 -9.76
CA TRP A 31 -1.12 2.76 -8.34
C TRP A 31 -1.85 1.47 -7.99
N TRP A 32 -1.82 1.15 -6.70
CA TRP A 32 -2.67 0.17 -6.04
C TRP A 32 -3.34 0.85 -4.82
N GLN A 33 -4.59 0.53 -4.52
CA GLN A 33 -5.31 1.09 -3.37
C GLN A 33 -6.20 0.03 -2.71
N VAL A 34 -6.33 0.11 -1.40
CA VAL A 34 -7.34 -0.60 -0.62
C VAL A 34 -8.27 0.38 0.11
N ASP A 35 -9.55 0.04 0.13
CA ASP A 35 -10.58 0.70 0.91
C ASP A 35 -10.84 -0.12 2.20
N LEU A 36 -10.41 0.42 3.34
CA LEU A 36 -10.55 -0.22 4.66
C LEU A 36 -11.99 -0.19 5.19
N LYS A 37 -12.93 0.41 4.45
CA LYS A 37 -14.36 0.58 4.77
C LYS A 37 -14.66 1.53 5.93
N HIS A 38 -13.76 1.68 6.88
CA HIS A 38 -13.87 2.58 8.01
C HIS A 38 -12.62 3.46 8.16
N MET A 39 -12.70 4.43 9.07
CA MET A 39 -11.57 5.26 9.46
C MET A 39 -10.66 4.51 10.42
N TYR A 40 -9.37 4.46 10.11
CA TYR A 40 -8.34 3.88 10.98
C TYR A 40 -7.27 4.91 11.32
N LYS A 41 -6.70 4.77 12.51
CA LYS A 41 -5.45 5.40 12.92
C LYS A 41 -4.30 4.47 12.57
N ILE A 42 -3.72 4.67 11.39
CA ILE A 42 -2.73 3.75 10.81
C ILE A 42 -1.35 4.04 11.39
N THR A 43 -0.80 3.06 12.10
CA THR A 43 0.51 3.17 12.75
C THR A 43 1.62 2.69 11.82
N ASN A 44 1.40 1.58 11.11
CA ASN A 44 2.42 0.95 10.29
C ASN A 44 1.82 0.38 9.00
N VAL A 45 2.61 0.43 7.93
CA VAL A 45 2.35 -0.29 6.68
C VAL A 45 3.57 -1.12 6.35
N VAL A 46 3.38 -2.38 5.96
CA VAL A 46 4.46 -3.25 5.51
C VAL A 46 4.17 -3.67 4.08
N LEU A 47 5.07 -3.35 3.16
CA LEU A 47 5.00 -3.81 1.77
C LEU A 47 5.88 -5.04 1.60
N THR A 48 5.35 -6.09 0.97
CA THR A 48 6.14 -7.22 0.48
C THR A 48 6.34 -7.07 -1.03
N ASN A 49 7.58 -6.85 -1.43
CA ASN A 49 8.00 -6.67 -2.82
C ASN A 49 8.23 -8.01 -3.53
N ARG A 50 8.20 -7.98 -4.86
CA ARG A 50 8.60 -9.09 -5.72
C ARG A 50 10.11 -9.36 -5.59
N ARG A 51 10.53 -10.63 -5.62
CA ARG A 51 11.95 -11.03 -5.51
C ARG A 51 12.47 -12.00 -6.57
N ASP A 52 11.61 -12.66 -7.33
CA ASP A 52 12.07 -13.52 -8.43
C ASP A 52 12.69 -12.72 -9.58
N CYS A 53 12.34 -11.44 -9.71
CA CYS A 53 13.05 -10.43 -10.51
C CYS A 53 12.56 -9.03 -10.13
N CYS A 54 13.20 -8.02 -10.72
CA CYS A 54 12.55 -6.74 -10.99
C CYS A 54 12.14 -5.94 -9.74
N SER A 55 12.81 -6.17 -8.61
CA SER A 55 12.50 -5.52 -7.33
C SER A 55 12.64 -4.00 -7.40
N GLU A 56 13.52 -3.50 -8.27
CA GLU A 56 13.77 -2.07 -8.50
C GLU A 56 12.56 -1.29 -8.98
N ARG A 57 11.54 -1.97 -9.53
CA ARG A 57 10.31 -1.33 -10.03
C ARG A 57 9.51 -0.63 -8.93
N LEU A 58 9.66 -1.04 -7.68
CA LEU A 58 8.97 -0.42 -6.54
C LEU A 58 9.72 0.80 -5.99
N LEU A 59 10.93 1.12 -6.49
CA LEU A 59 11.64 2.33 -6.06
C LEU A 59 10.84 3.60 -6.37
N HIS A 60 10.91 4.56 -5.45
CA HIS A 60 10.16 5.82 -5.49
C HIS A 60 8.64 5.67 -5.34
N ALA A 61 8.13 4.46 -5.08
CA ALA A 61 6.73 4.30 -4.70
C ALA A 61 6.46 5.05 -3.37
N GLU A 62 5.33 5.71 -3.30
CA GLU A 62 4.84 6.43 -2.13
C GLU A 62 3.64 5.71 -1.54
N ILE A 63 3.68 5.48 -0.22
CA ILE A 63 2.53 5.03 0.55
C ILE A 63 1.76 6.27 0.97
N ARG A 64 0.49 6.32 0.62
CA ARG A 64 -0.39 7.46 0.91
C ARG A 64 -1.60 7.00 1.71
N ILE A 65 -1.98 7.80 2.71
CA ILE A 65 -3.05 7.48 3.65
C ILE A 65 -3.97 8.68 3.80
N GLY A 66 -5.28 8.45 3.66
CA GLY A 66 -6.28 9.49 3.89
C GLY A 66 -7.69 9.06 3.54
N ASN A 67 -8.55 10.04 3.27
CA ASN A 67 -10.00 9.84 3.11
C ASN A 67 -10.51 10.05 1.68
N SER A 68 -9.62 10.45 0.78
CA SER A 68 -9.95 10.62 -0.64
C SER A 68 -9.67 9.34 -1.42
N PRO A 69 -10.57 8.92 -2.34
CA PRO A 69 -10.32 7.77 -3.21
C PRO A 69 -9.37 8.07 -4.38
N ASP A 70 -9.01 9.35 -4.62
CA ASP A 70 -8.24 9.80 -5.79
C ASP A 70 -6.73 9.52 -5.76
N ASN A 71 -6.25 8.75 -4.77
CA ASN A 71 -4.83 8.44 -4.56
C ASN A 71 -3.92 9.65 -4.30
N ASN A 72 -4.46 10.84 -4.05
CA ASN A 72 -3.67 12.05 -3.77
C ASN A 72 -3.64 12.40 -2.27
N ASN A 73 -3.80 11.39 -1.40
CA ASN A 73 -3.71 11.57 0.05
C ASN A 73 -2.27 11.87 0.52
N GLN A 74 -2.14 12.21 1.80
CA GLN A 74 -0.85 12.51 2.44
C GLN A 74 0.09 11.32 2.39
N VAL A 75 1.37 11.57 2.11
CA VAL A 75 2.43 10.55 2.07
C VAL A 75 2.80 10.13 3.50
N CYS A 76 2.72 8.83 3.78
CA CYS A 76 3.29 8.20 4.97
C CYS A 76 4.79 7.94 4.80
N GLY A 77 5.19 7.43 3.63
CA GLY A 77 6.59 7.11 3.37
C GLY A 77 6.86 6.82 1.90
N THR A 78 8.14 6.82 1.54
CA THR A 78 8.61 6.59 0.17
C THR A 78 9.62 5.45 0.16
N VAL A 79 9.50 4.55 -0.81
CA VAL A 79 10.43 3.44 -1.01
C VAL A 79 11.75 4.00 -1.57
N THR A 80 12.77 4.04 -0.74
CA THR A 80 14.13 4.50 -1.11
C THR A 80 15.11 3.36 -1.34
N SER A 81 14.79 2.15 -0.88
CA SER A 81 15.58 0.94 -1.05
C SER A 81 14.66 -0.26 -1.25
N VAL A 82 15.14 -1.23 -2.03
CA VAL A 82 14.46 -2.51 -2.32
C VAL A 82 15.38 -3.69 -2.03
N ALA A 83 16.39 -3.49 -1.17
CA ALA A 83 17.34 -4.52 -0.79
C ALA A 83 16.64 -5.71 -0.12
N ASP A 84 15.66 -5.43 0.73
CA ASP A 84 14.83 -6.40 1.42
C ASP A 84 13.52 -6.68 0.67
N ALA A 85 12.96 -7.86 0.90
CA ALA A 85 11.65 -8.22 0.37
C ALA A 85 10.52 -7.50 1.12
N SER A 86 10.64 -7.38 2.45
CA SER A 86 9.65 -6.72 3.30
C SER A 86 10.13 -5.34 3.71
N LEU A 87 9.32 -4.33 3.44
CA LEU A 87 9.65 -2.91 3.61
C LEU A 87 8.66 -2.30 4.62
N PRO A 88 9.06 -2.12 5.89
CA PRO A 88 8.20 -1.53 6.91
C PRO A 88 8.25 0.00 6.87
N PHE A 89 7.09 0.62 7.07
CA PHE A 89 6.91 2.08 7.12
C PHE A 89 6.14 2.48 8.37
N CYS A 90 6.72 3.41 9.14
CA CYS A 90 6.07 4.00 10.30
C CYS A 90 5.22 5.20 9.85
N CYS A 91 3.90 5.08 9.94
CA CYS A 91 2.94 6.11 9.53
C CYS A 91 2.45 6.98 10.70
N ASN A 92 2.99 6.81 11.91
CA ASN A 92 2.80 7.70 13.07
C ASN A 92 1.32 7.99 13.43
N GLY A 93 0.41 7.04 13.17
CA GLY A 93 -1.00 7.20 13.51
C GLY A 93 -1.77 8.12 12.56
N MET A 94 -1.37 8.19 11.29
CA MET A 94 -2.13 8.90 10.26
C MET A 94 -3.57 8.37 10.17
N LEU A 95 -4.53 9.28 10.13
CA LEU A 95 -5.95 8.94 9.99
C LEU A 95 -6.29 8.72 8.51
N GLY A 96 -6.91 7.58 8.20
CA GLY A 96 -7.34 7.30 6.83
C GLY A 96 -8.27 6.11 6.70
N ARG A 97 -9.11 6.15 5.67
CA ARG A 97 -9.91 5.02 5.17
C ARG A 97 -9.24 4.33 3.98
N TYR A 98 -8.49 5.08 3.18
CA TYR A 98 -7.81 4.59 1.98
C TYR A 98 -6.31 4.55 2.22
N VAL A 99 -5.70 3.44 1.83
CA VAL A 99 -4.24 3.29 1.74
C VAL A 99 -3.90 2.99 0.29
N SER A 100 -3.00 3.77 -0.28
CA SER A 100 -2.52 3.55 -1.64
C SER A 100 -1.00 3.49 -1.72
N VAL A 101 -0.52 2.77 -2.73
CA VAL A 101 0.87 2.73 -3.15
C VAL A 101 0.93 3.27 -4.57
N VAL A 102 1.60 4.40 -4.76
CA VAL A 102 1.60 5.17 -6.02
C VAL A 102 3.04 5.39 -6.46
N ILE A 103 3.36 5.18 -7.74
CA ILE A 103 4.66 5.62 -8.30
C ILE A 103 4.41 6.91 -9.09
N PRO A 104 4.61 8.10 -8.49
CA PRO A 104 4.26 9.34 -9.13
C PRO A 104 5.25 9.74 -10.23
N ARG A 105 4.74 10.45 -11.24
CA ARG A 105 5.45 11.13 -12.32
C ARG A 105 6.29 10.22 -13.20
N GLN A 106 6.02 8.92 -13.19
CA GLN A 106 6.76 7.92 -13.93
C GLN A 106 5.81 7.01 -14.71
N LEU A 107 6.26 6.55 -15.88
CA LEU A 107 5.67 5.40 -16.57
C LEU A 107 6.24 4.16 -15.90
N ALA A 108 5.47 3.59 -14.99
CA ALA A 108 5.93 2.51 -14.14
C ALA A 108 4.83 1.48 -13.95
N MET A 109 5.17 0.43 -13.23
CA MET A 109 4.25 -0.63 -12.86
C MET A 109 4.40 -0.90 -11.37
N VAL A 110 3.28 -1.09 -10.70
CA VAL A 110 3.25 -1.48 -9.30
C VAL A 110 3.06 -2.98 -9.23
N THR A 111 4.01 -3.66 -8.56
CA THR A 111 3.90 -5.08 -8.21
C THR A 111 4.05 -5.19 -6.70
N LEU A 112 2.99 -5.68 -6.04
CA LEU A 112 2.96 -5.87 -4.60
C LEU A 112 2.54 -7.30 -4.33
N CYS A 113 3.36 -8.03 -3.59
CA CYS A 113 3.09 -9.41 -3.18
C CYS A 113 2.30 -9.47 -1.88
N GLU A 114 2.43 -8.47 -1.01
CA GLU A 114 1.53 -8.30 0.13
C GLU A 114 1.61 -6.85 0.64
N VAL A 115 0.52 -6.36 1.21
CA VAL A 115 0.39 -5.06 1.88
C VAL A 115 -0.32 -5.30 3.19
N GLU A 116 0.42 -5.18 4.28
CA GLU A 116 -0.11 -5.32 5.63
C GLU A 116 -0.29 -3.94 6.25
N ILE A 117 -1.48 -3.66 6.76
CA ILE A 117 -1.84 -2.36 7.33
C ILE A 117 -2.18 -2.59 8.79
N TYR A 118 -1.46 -1.89 9.67
CA TYR A 118 -1.62 -1.98 11.11
C TYR A 118 -2.12 -0.64 11.64
N GLY A 119 -3.15 -0.71 12.49
CA GLY A 119 -3.75 0.47 13.10
C GLY A 119 -5.03 0.13 13.84
N ASP A 120 -5.55 1.12 14.55
CA ASP A 120 -6.75 1.00 15.36
C ASP A 120 -7.96 1.62 14.66
N LEU A 121 -9.12 0.96 14.76
CA LEU A 121 -10.37 1.53 14.26
C LEU A 121 -10.67 2.82 15.03
N VAL A 122 -10.92 3.90 14.30
CA VAL A 122 -11.45 5.13 14.89
C VAL A 122 -12.91 4.88 15.18
N THR A 123 -13.21 4.55 16.43
CA THR A 123 -14.58 4.53 16.91
C THR A 123 -14.98 5.95 17.26
N ASP A 124 -16.14 6.39 16.78
CA ASP A 124 -16.75 7.58 17.34
C ASP A 124 -17.14 7.21 18.79
N GLU A 125 -16.36 7.68 19.76
CA GLU A 125 -16.91 7.81 21.11
C GLU A 125 -18.11 8.74 20.96
N TYR A 126 -19.31 8.17 21.10
CA TYR A 126 -20.55 8.92 21.12
C TYR A 126 -20.38 10.14 22.02
N LYS A 127 -20.26 11.33 21.42
CA LYS A 127 -20.59 12.58 22.10
C LYS A 127 -22.09 12.53 22.31
N VAL A 128 -22.50 11.88 23.40
CA VAL A 128 -23.86 12.00 23.91
C VAL A 128 -23.94 13.42 24.43
N CYS A 129 -24.55 14.30 23.63
CA CYS A 129 -24.94 15.61 24.11
C CYS A 129 -26.07 15.39 25.13
N TRP A 130 -25.80 15.67 26.41
CA TRP A 130 -26.83 15.89 27.43
C TRP A 130 -27.07 17.39 27.54
#